data_AF-A0A4Y2D2B1-F1
#
_entry.id   AF-A0A4Y2D2B1-F1
#
_cell.length_a   1.000
_cell.length_b   1.000
_cell.length_c   1.000
_cell.angle_alpha   90.00
_cell.angle_beta   90.00
_cell.angle_gamma   90.00
#
_symmetry.space_group_name_H-M   'P 1'
#
loop_
_entity.id
_entity.type
_entity.pdbx_description
1 polymer ?
#
loop_
_entity_poly.entity_id
_entity_poly.type
_entity_poly.pdbx_seq_one_letter_code
_entity_poly.pdbx_strand_id
1 'polypeptide(L)'
;MFNRIWKEHVFPDCWKHAFIIPIPKPGKDPQDPLNYRPIALTSCMCKLFERIVNVRLVHILEKNECISSFQSGFRKSRSTTDNLMSLETDIRVSFLKRNHLVSIFFDIYKAYDRTWRYGIMKNLYDLGFRGNLPIFVQNFLKQRFFRVRMGNTYSNIFCQEEGVPHTQDSVLSVTLFVLAINSILSVIPQTVQKNLYVDDLHISCYARNMQLIERQLQTAINNIVEWSNKNGFTISAQKTIGIHFCKRPLHPDPELLLSGVHIRFQDNYKFLGIVFDKRLTFLPHIASLRKRCLRSLNILRTLSNTSWGADRSCLLRVYRSVIRSMIDYGSVVYGSARHSYLKRLDYVHHQALRLCLGAFRHLLYLVYMRRLLNHHYHLEEINCLFLITFVFCQTTTILYVGHY
;
A
#
# COMPACT_ATOMS: atom_id res chain seq x y z
N MET A 1 37.70 0.03 -0.20
CA MET A 1 36.98 1.18 0.40
C MET A 1 35.94 0.76 1.44
N PHE A 2 34.84 0.08 1.09
CA PHE A 2 33.77 -0.26 2.06
C PHE A 2 34.23 -1.06 3.29
N ASN A 3 35.12 -2.05 3.10
CA ASN A 3 35.69 -2.81 4.21
C ASN A 3 36.51 -1.95 5.18
N ARG A 4 37.15 -0.90 4.64
CA ARG A 4 37.92 0.07 5.43
C ARG A 4 36.99 0.91 6.28
N ILE A 5 35.92 1.45 5.68
CA ILE A 5 34.85 2.20 6.38
C ILE A 5 34.19 1.33 7.47
N TRP A 6 33.93 0.05 7.18
CA TRP A 6 33.31 -0.87 8.13
C TRP A 6 34.19 -1.23 9.33
N LYS A 7 35.52 -1.22 9.17
CA LYS A 7 36.50 -1.54 10.23
C LYS A 7 36.96 -0.31 10.99
N GLU A 8 37.22 0.79 10.29
CA GLU A 8 37.76 2.03 10.86
C GLU A 8 36.66 2.97 11.38
N HIS A 9 35.38 2.67 11.09
CA HIS A 9 34.22 3.46 11.50
C HIS A 9 34.20 4.91 10.99
N VAL A 10 35.06 5.26 10.03
CA VAL A 10 35.13 6.60 9.43
C VAL A 10 34.13 6.72 8.29
N PHE A 11 33.10 7.55 8.49
CA PHE A 11 32.10 7.85 7.47
C PHE A 11 32.51 9.11 6.67
N PRO A 12 32.66 9.03 5.33
CA PRO A 12 33.06 10.18 4.53
C PRO A 12 32.10 11.37 4.68
N ASP A 13 32.63 12.57 4.87
CA ASP A 13 31.79 13.77 5.06
C ASP A 13 30.96 14.08 3.81
N CYS A 14 31.49 13.81 2.62
CA CYS A 14 30.75 13.95 1.36
C CYS A 14 29.47 13.10 1.29
N TRP A 15 29.36 12.03 2.09
CA TRP A 15 28.16 11.20 2.16
C TRP A 15 27.11 11.75 3.14
N LYS A 16 27.49 12.68 4.02
CA LYS A 16 26.58 13.35 4.96
C LYS A 16 25.77 14.48 4.29
N HIS A 17 26.21 14.94 3.11
CA HIS A 17 25.50 15.94 2.32
C HIS A 17 24.45 15.32 1.39
N ALA A 18 23.28 15.95 1.32
CA ALA A 18 22.20 15.57 0.40
C ALA A 18 21.59 16.78 -0.33
N PHE A 19 21.10 16.55 -1.56
CA PHE A 19 20.34 17.55 -2.32
C PHE A 19 18.86 17.24 -2.26
N ILE A 20 18.04 18.17 -1.77
CA ILE A 20 16.58 18.02 -1.72
C ILE A 20 15.97 18.59 -3.00
N ILE A 21 15.22 17.76 -3.72
CA ILE A 21 14.39 18.17 -4.84
C ILE A 21 12.92 18.10 -4.41
N PRO A 22 12.20 19.25 -4.34
CA PRO A 22 10.80 19.27 -3.97
C PRO A 22 9.93 18.84 -5.17
N ILE A 23 9.10 17.80 -4.97
CA ILE A 23 8.12 17.34 -5.97
C ILE A 23 6.70 17.70 -5.53
N PRO A 24 5.89 18.37 -6.36
CA PRO A 24 4.52 18.76 -5.98
C PRO A 24 3.62 17.54 -5.80
N LYS A 25 2.78 17.54 -4.77
CA LYS A 25 1.73 16.55 -4.58
C LYS A 25 0.66 16.73 -5.68
N PRO A 26 0.21 15.64 -6.31
CA PRO A 26 -0.74 15.73 -7.41
C PRO A 26 -2.07 16.34 -6.94
N GLY A 27 -2.57 17.34 -7.69
CA GLY A 27 -3.89 17.95 -7.47
C GLY A 27 -3.97 18.89 -6.26
N LYS A 28 -2.83 19.34 -5.72
CA LYS A 28 -2.76 20.35 -4.67
C LYS A 28 -2.19 21.65 -5.20
N ASP A 29 -2.45 22.74 -4.49
CA ASP A 29 -1.94 24.07 -4.84
C ASP A 29 -0.40 24.09 -4.80
N PRO A 30 0.29 24.39 -5.92
CA PRO A 30 1.74 24.54 -5.98
C PRO A 30 2.28 25.74 -5.20
N GLN A 31 1.46 26.69 -4.78
CA GLN A 31 1.94 27.86 -4.04
C GLN A 31 2.25 27.54 -2.56
N ASP A 32 1.66 26.48 -2.01
CA ASP A 32 1.87 26.07 -0.62
C ASP A 32 3.06 25.09 -0.48
N PRO A 33 4.14 25.45 0.25
CA PRO A 33 5.30 24.60 0.48
C PRO A 33 4.96 23.25 1.13
N LEU A 34 3.89 23.15 1.92
CA LEU A 34 3.45 21.91 2.58
C LEU A 34 2.92 20.87 1.58
N ASN A 35 2.61 21.32 0.36
CA ASN A 35 2.15 20.47 -0.72
C ASN A 35 3.28 19.83 -1.52
N TYR A 36 4.54 20.05 -1.16
CA TYR A 36 5.67 19.37 -1.77
C TYR A 36 6.08 18.12 -0.98
N ARG A 37 6.69 17.17 -1.70
CA ARG A 37 7.42 16.02 -1.15
C ARG A 37 8.92 16.24 -1.38
N PRO A 38 9.74 16.38 -0.35
CA PRO A 38 11.18 16.54 -0.51
C PRO A 38 11.84 15.18 -0.80
N ILE A 39 12.47 15.02 -1.97
CA ILE A 39 13.31 13.85 -2.28
C ILE A 39 14.76 14.22 -2.03
N ALA A 40 15.44 13.51 -1.14
CA ALA A 40 16.88 13.72 -0.90
C ALA A 40 17.75 12.79 -1.74
N LEU A 41 18.57 13.38 -2.59
CA LEU A 41 19.61 12.73 -3.38
C LEU A 41 20.93 12.70 -2.60
N THR A 42 21.41 11.49 -2.31
CA THR A 42 22.71 11.23 -1.68
C THR A 42 23.70 10.62 -2.67
N SER A 43 24.98 10.57 -2.26
CA SER A 43 26.05 9.93 -3.04
C SER A 43 25.72 8.48 -3.42
N CYS A 44 25.97 8.10 -4.68
CA CYS A 44 25.78 6.74 -5.18
C CYS A 44 26.60 5.71 -4.39
N MET A 45 27.80 6.09 -3.93
CA MET A 45 28.64 5.21 -3.11
C MET A 45 28.01 4.93 -1.73
N CYS A 46 27.38 5.94 -1.13
CA CYS A 46 26.63 5.78 0.10
C CYS A 46 25.43 4.83 -0.12
N LYS A 47 24.64 5.05 -1.18
CA LYS A 47 23.48 4.20 -1.52
C LYS A 47 23.88 2.73 -1.73
N LEU A 48 25.02 2.48 -2.39
CA LEU A 48 25.54 1.14 -2.59
C LEU A 48 25.92 0.46 -1.27
N PHE A 49 26.67 1.15 -0.41
CA PHE A 49 27.09 0.58 0.86
C PHE A 49 25.90 0.30 1.79
N GLU A 50 24.99 1.25 1.85
CA GLU A 50 23.74 1.14 2.59
C GLU A 50 22.93 -0.09 2.13
N ARG A 51 22.81 -0.32 0.82
CA ARG A 51 22.13 -1.50 0.29
C ARG A 51 22.79 -2.80 0.75
N ILE A 52 24.13 -2.88 0.74
CA ILE A 52 24.87 -4.06 1.22
C ILE A 52 24.57 -4.33 2.70
N VAL A 53 24.62 -3.28 3.53
CA VAL A 53 24.32 -3.40 4.97
C VAL A 53 22.87 -3.80 5.18
N ASN A 54 21.93 -3.22 4.43
CA ASN A 54 20.51 -3.51 4.55
C ASN A 54 20.17 -4.96 4.20
N VAL A 55 20.79 -5.54 3.16
CA VAL A 55 20.59 -6.97 2.83
C VAL A 55 20.99 -7.87 4.01
N ARG A 56 22.10 -7.58 4.67
CA ARG A 56 22.56 -8.35 5.84
C ARG A 56 21.66 -8.14 7.06
N LEU A 57 21.25 -6.89 7.31
CA LEU A 57 20.33 -6.55 8.39
C LEU A 57 19.00 -7.30 8.24
N VAL A 58 18.36 -7.20 7.06
CA VAL A 58 17.07 -7.85 6.79
C VAL A 58 17.18 -9.37 6.95
N HIS A 59 18.28 -9.98 6.49
CA HIS A 59 18.48 -11.42 6.68
C HIS A 59 18.49 -11.83 8.16
N ILE A 60 19.16 -11.06 9.03
CA ILE A 60 19.20 -11.34 10.47
C ILE A 60 17.83 -11.09 11.11
N LEU A 61 17.15 -10.02 10.74
CA LEU A 61 15.82 -9.67 11.27
C LEU A 61 14.76 -10.73 10.94
N GLU A 62 14.79 -11.26 9.72
CA GLU A 62 13.89 -12.34 9.31
C GLU A 62 14.26 -13.67 9.97
N LYS A 63 15.56 -13.99 10.10
CA LYS A 63 16.03 -15.21 10.78
C LYS A 63 15.63 -15.25 12.26
N ASN A 64 15.66 -14.12 12.94
CA ASN A 64 15.34 -13.99 14.36
C ASN A 64 13.88 -13.62 14.62
N GLU A 65 13.03 -13.61 13.59
CA GLU A 65 11.60 -13.25 13.67
C GLU A 65 11.33 -11.92 14.41
N CYS A 66 12.24 -10.96 14.30
CA CYS A 66 12.14 -9.69 15.02
C CYS A 66 11.01 -8.78 14.51
N ILE A 67 10.54 -9.02 13.28
CA ILE A 67 9.46 -8.26 12.65
C ILE A 67 8.17 -9.07 12.75
N SER A 68 7.14 -8.46 13.33
CA SER A 68 5.84 -9.11 13.52
C SER A 68 5.25 -9.58 12.19
N SER A 69 4.54 -10.72 12.20
CA SER A 69 3.84 -11.26 11.03
C SER A 69 2.78 -10.30 10.46
N PHE A 70 2.28 -9.38 11.27
CA PHE A 70 1.27 -8.38 10.91
C PHE A 70 1.84 -7.12 10.22
N GLN A 71 3.17 -7.00 10.15
CA GLN A 71 3.84 -5.95 9.38
C GLN A 71 4.21 -6.50 7.99
N SER A 72 3.57 -5.94 6.97
CA SER A 72 3.75 -6.34 5.56
C SER A 72 4.52 -5.30 4.73
N GLY A 73 4.77 -4.12 5.29
CA GLY A 73 5.49 -3.04 4.61
C GLY A 73 6.96 -3.37 4.36
N PHE A 74 7.43 -3.17 3.11
CA PHE A 74 8.84 -3.31 2.70
C PHE A 74 9.52 -4.65 3.03
N ARG A 75 8.75 -5.72 3.25
CA ARG A 75 9.28 -7.07 3.45
C ARG A 75 9.29 -7.87 2.16
N LYS A 76 10.24 -8.79 2.04
CA LYS A 76 10.29 -9.72 0.91
C LYS A 76 9.10 -10.67 1.01
N SER A 77 8.47 -10.96 -0.13
CA SER A 77 7.31 -11.87 -0.22
C SER A 77 6.05 -11.42 0.53
N ARG A 78 5.96 -10.14 0.92
CA ARG A 78 4.75 -9.51 1.43
C ARG A 78 4.36 -8.33 0.55
N SER A 79 3.07 -8.06 0.48
CA SER A 79 2.51 -7.05 -0.41
C SER A 79 1.35 -6.30 0.23
N THR A 80 0.92 -5.21 -0.41
CA THR A 80 -0.29 -4.50 0.02
C THR A 80 -1.53 -5.41 -0.06
N THR A 81 -1.54 -6.38 -0.97
CA THR A 81 -2.67 -7.29 -1.15
C THR A 81 -2.88 -8.19 0.06
N ASP A 82 -1.83 -8.53 0.82
CA ASP A 82 -1.97 -9.38 2.02
C ASP A 82 -2.83 -8.69 3.08
N ASN A 83 -2.56 -7.41 3.36
CA ASN A 83 -3.32 -6.62 4.34
C ASN A 83 -4.76 -6.37 3.85
N LEU A 84 -4.92 -6.14 2.55
CA LEU A 84 -6.24 -5.96 1.93
C LEU A 84 -7.07 -7.24 1.99
N MET A 85 -6.46 -8.40 1.73
CA MET A 85 -7.12 -9.71 1.80
C MET A 85 -7.48 -10.11 3.22
N SER A 86 -6.59 -9.83 4.19
CA SER A 86 -6.88 -10.04 5.62
C SER A 86 -8.12 -9.25 6.04
N LEU A 87 -8.19 -7.96 5.69
CA LEU A 87 -9.35 -7.12 6.00
C LEU A 87 -10.63 -7.61 5.28
N GLU A 88 -10.56 -7.95 3.99
CA GLU A 88 -11.70 -8.48 3.23
C GLU A 88 -12.25 -9.76 3.86
N THR A 89 -11.34 -10.66 4.26
CA THR A 89 -11.68 -11.93 4.90
C THR A 89 -12.38 -11.70 6.24
N ASP A 90 -11.83 -10.82 7.08
CA ASP A 90 -12.43 -10.48 8.39
C ASP A 90 -13.84 -9.90 8.23
N ILE A 91 -14.03 -8.98 7.28
CA ILE A 91 -15.33 -8.39 6.96
C ILE A 91 -16.31 -9.50 6.54
N ARG A 92 -15.89 -10.43 5.68
CA ARG A 92 -16.76 -11.53 5.22
C ARG A 92 -17.13 -12.49 6.32
N VAL A 93 -16.17 -12.89 7.15
CA VAL A 93 -16.42 -13.76 8.31
C VAL A 93 -17.38 -13.07 9.28
N SER A 94 -17.23 -11.77 9.51
CA SER A 94 -18.15 -11.00 10.36
C SER A 94 -19.57 -10.98 9.78
N PHE A 95 -19.72 -10.82 8.46
CA PHE A 95 -21.01 -10.83 7.77
C PHE A 95 -21.68 -12.20 7.81
N LEU A 96 -20.93 -13.29 7.66
CA LEU A 96 -21.45 -14.66 7.78
C LEU A 96 -21.96 -14.92 9.20
N LYS A 97 -21.22 -14.48 10.22
CA LYS A 97 -21.60 -14.63 11.63
C LYS A 97 -22.66 -13.62 12.09
N ARG A 98 -23.11 -12.71 11.21
CA ARG A 98 -24.01 -11.58 11.50
C ARG A 98 -23.50 -10.70 12.66
N ASN A 99 -22.19 -10.56 12.77
CA ASN A 99 -21.51 -9.72 13.76
C ASN A 99 -21.34 -8.29 13.20
N HIS A 100 -21.06 -7.35 14.10
CA HIS A 100 -20.54 -6.04 13.75
C HIS A 100 -19.02 -6.15 13.62
N LEU A 101 -18.44 -5.50 12.61
CA LEU A 101 -17.00 -5.32 12.51
C LEU A 101 -16.70 -3.83 12.39
N VAL A 102 -15.85 -3.33 13.26
CA VAL A 102 -15.44 -1.93 13.28
C VAL A 102 -13.95 -1.89 12.97
N SER A 103 -13.59 -1.14 11.94
CA SER A 103 -12.21 -0.94 11.51
C SER A 103 -11.82 0.52 11.68
N ILE A 104 -10.61 0.77 12.20
CA ILE A 104 -10.05 2.10 12.37
C ILE A 104 -8.75 2.18 11.59
N PHE A 105 -8.63 3.22 10.80
CA PHE A 105 -7.45 3.52 10.00
C PHE A 105 -6.77 4.75 10.60
N PHE A 106 -5.53 4.60 11.07
CA PHE A 106 -4.77 5.68 11.67
C PHE A 106 -3.83 6.32 10.65
N ASP A 107 -3.76 7.66 10.66
CA ASP A 107 -2.77 8.43 9.89
C ASP A 107 -1.71 8.97 10.86
N ILE A 108 -0.47 8.48 10.74
CA ILE A 108 0.65 8.98 11.53
C ILE A 108 1.20 10.23 10.84
N TYR A 109 1.14 11.36 11.55
CA TYR A 109 1.59 12.64 11.01
C TYR A 109 3.11 12.66 10.86
N LYS A 110 3.58 12.78 9.61
CA LYS A 110 5.00 12.89 9.27
C LYS A 110 5.85 11.82 9.98
N ALA A 111 5.44 10.56 9.87
CA ALA A 111 6.00 9.44 10.63
C ALA A 111 7.54 9.35 10.50
N TYR A 112 8.07 9.46 9.28
CA TYR A 112 9.51 9.46 9.04
C TYR A 112 10.23 10.63 9.72
N ASP A 113 9.70 11.86 9.60
CA ASP A 113 10.35 13.08 10.13
C ASP A 113 10.45 13.05 11.67
N ARG A 114 9.47 12.41 12.32
CA ARG A 114 9.36 12.35 13.78
C ARG A 114 9.98 11.11 14.40
N THR A 115 10.55 10.22 13.60
CA THR A 115 11.14 8.99 14.13
C THR A 115 12.39 9.30 14.94
N TRP A 116 12.34 9.02 16.24
CA TRP A 116 13.40 9.35 17.17
C TRP A 116 14.66 8.48 16.95
N ARG A 117 15.80 9.12 16.68
CA ARG A 117 17.08 8.44 16.38
C ARG A 117 17.56 7.56 17.55
N TYR A 118 17.44 8.08 18.77
CA TYR A 118 17.79 7.34 19.98
C TYR A 118 16.88 6.11 20.17
N GLY A 119 15.58 6.24 19.84
CA GLY A 119 14.64 5.13 19.85
C GLY A 119 15.04 3.99 18.91
N ILE A 120 15.48 4.30 17.69
CA ILE A 120 16.00 3.29 16.74
C ILE A 120 17.24 2.59 17.31
N MET A 121 18.19 3.36 17.84
CA MET A 121 19.41 2.81 18.40
C MET A 121 19.14 1.92 19.61
N LYS A 122 18.18 2.31 20.47
CA LYS A 122 17.71 1.50 21.59
C LYS A 122 17.06 0.20 21.10
N ASN A 123 16.17 0.26 20.12
CA ASN A 123 15.54 -0.93 19.56
C ASN A 123 16.57 -1.90 18.95
N LEU A 124 17.59 -1.39 18.25
CA LEU A 124 18.69 -2.22 17.75
C LEU A 124 19.48 -2.88 18.90
N TYR A 125 19.68 -2.15 20.00
CA TYR A 125 20.35 -2.66 21.18
C TYR A 125 19.51 -3.75 21.88
N ASP A 126 18.20 -3.53 22.02
CA ASP A 126 17.26 -4.47 22.64
C ASP A 126 17.11 -5.77 21.81
N LEU A 127 17.23 -5.68 20.48
CA LEU A 127 17.28 -6.82 19.57
C LEU A 127 18.62 -7.60 19.60
N GLY A 128 19.58 -7.17 20.44
CA GLY A 128 20.86 -7.86 20.60
C GLY A 128 21.92 -7.52 19.55
N PHE A 129 21.70 -6.52 18.68
CA PHE A 129 22.74 -6.09 17.74
C PHE A 129 23.89 -5.41 18.50
N ARG A 130 25.11 -5.92 18.32
CA ARG A 130 26.36 -5.38 18.91
C ARG A 130 27.45 -5.26 17.84
N GLY A 131 28.47 -4.45 18.10
CA GLY A 131 29.63 -4.26 17.22
C GLY A 131 29.43 -3.22 16.12
N ASN A 132 29.92 -3.52 14.91
CA ASN A 132 30.11 -2.51 13.87
C ASN A 132 28.80 -2.00 13.24
N LEU A 133 27.73 -2.81 13.26
CA LEU A 133 26.46 -2.45 12.62
C LEU A 133 25.75 -1.28 13.33
N PRO A 134 25.52 -1.32 14.67
CA PRO A 134 24.99 -0.16 15.38
C PRO A 134 25.85 1.10 15.22
N ILE A 135 27.19 0.97 15.24
CA ILE A 135 28.10 2.12 15.05
C ILE A 135 27.91 2.72 13.65
N PHE A 136 27.80 1.88 12.63
CA PHE A 136 27.52 2.34 11.27
C PHE A 136 26.17 3.06 11.17
N VAL A 137 25.11 2.51 11.77
CA VAL A 137 23.79 3.14 11.79
C VAL A 137 23.83 4.48 12.52
N GLN A 138 24.51 4.55 13.67
CA GLN A 138 24.68 5.79 14.42
C GLN A 138 25.38 6.86 13.58
N ASN A 139 26.48 6.51 12.91
CA ASN A 139 27.21 7.42 12.02
C ASN A 139 26.40 7.83 10.78
N PHE A 140 25.54 6.93 10.28
CA PHE A 140 24.63 7.22 9.16
C PHE A 140 23.51 8.21 9.54
N LEU A 141 23.02 8.14 10.79
CA LEU A 141 21.97 9.02 11.31
C LEU A 141 22.51 10.36 11.84
N LYS A 142 23.78 10.42 12.24
CA LYS A 142 24.39 11.60 12.89
C LYS A 142 24.79 12.69 11.87
N GLN A 143 24.49 13.94 12.22
CA GLN A 143 24.99 15.18 11.57
C GLN A 143 24.87 15.16 10.05
N ARG A 144 23.63 15.18 9.55
CA ARG A 144 23.36 15.27 8.11
C ARG A 144 23.07 16.70 7.69
N PHE A 145 23.60 17.04 6.52
CA PHE A 145 23.45 18.35 5.92
C PHE A 145 22.68 18.22 4.63
N PHE A 146 21.76 19.14 4.38
CA PHE A 146 21.02 19.19 3.12
C PHE A 146 21.01 20.59 2.51
N ARG A 147 20.85 20.65 1.18
CA ARG A 147 20.56 21.87 0.43
C ARG A 147 19.37 21.60 -0.48
N VAL A 148 18.44 22.54 -0.57
CA VAL A 148 17.29 22.46 -1.48
C VAL A 148 17.72 22.98 -2.85
N ARG A 149 17.41 22.23 -3.90
CA ARG A 149 17.64 22.61 -5.30
C ARG A 149 16.31 22.88 -5.98
N MET A 150 16.13 24.10 -6.48
CA MET A 150 15.02 24.47 -7.37
C MET A 150 15.59 24.92 -8.71
N GLY A 151 15.43 24.07 -9.74
CA GLY A 151 16.04 24.30 -11.06
C GLY A 151 17.57 24.40 -10.96
N ASN A 152 18.09 25.59 -11.24
CA ASN A 152 19.53 25.91 -11.19
C ASN A 152 19.96 26.64 -9.92
N THR A 153 19.02 26.93 -9.01
CA THR A 153 19.29 27.63 -7.75
C THR A 153 19.42 26.65 -6.59
N TYR A 154 20.31 26.98 -5.65
CA TYR A 154 20.57 26.20 -4.45
C TYR A 154 20.30 27.06 -3.22
N SER A 155 19.69 26.46 -2.19
CA SER A 155 19.57 27.09 -0.89
C SER A 155 20.88 27.03 -0.10
N ASN A 156 20.87 27.69 1.06
CA ASN A 156 21.86 27.50 2.11
C ASN A 156 21.91 26.04 2.60
N ILE A 157 23.01 25.69 3.27
CA ILE A 157 23.16 24.41 3.97
C ILE A 157 22.33 24.45 5.24
N PHE A 158 21.49 23.44 5.44
CA PHE A 158 20.76 23.22 6.67
C PHE A 158 21.18 21.89 7.30
N CYS A 159 21.25 21.85 8.62
CA CYS A 159 21.46 20.62 9.39
C CYS A 159 20.11 19.96 9.66
N GLN A 160 20.01 18.64 9.47
CA GLN A 160 18.82 17.89 9.85
C GLN A 160 18.94 17.43 11.30
N GLU A 161 18.19 18.06 12.21
CA GLU A 161 18.28 17.81 13.66
C GLU A 161 17.52 16.56 14.11
N GLU A 162 16.33 16.29 13.55
CA GLU A 162 15.48 15.15 13.94
C GLU A 162 15.02 14.29 12.77
N GLY A 163 14.55 13.09 13.10
CA GLY A 163 14.05 12.10 12.14
C GLY A 163 15.13 11.18 11.57
N VAL A 164 14.67 10.09 10.95
CA VAL A 164 15.52 9.30 10.05
C VAL A 164 15.83 10.18 8.83
N PRO A 165 17.08 10.20 8.34
CA PRO A 165 17.46 10.95 7.15
C PRO A 165 16.39 10.82 6.07
N HIS A 166 15.86 11.95 5.60
CA HIS A 166 14.82 12.00 4.57
C HIS A 166 15.36 11.70 3.18
N THR A 167 16.25 10.73 3.10
CA THR A 167 16.50 9.96 1.91
C THR A 167 15.27 9.10 1.64
N GLN A 168 14.27 9.70 0.98
CA GLN A 168 13.15 8.96 0.37
C GLN A 168 13.64 7.87 -0.62
N ASP A 169 14.94 7.82 -0.90
CA ASP A 169 15.64 6.79 -1.70
C ASP A 169 16.55 5.84 -0.89
N SER A 170 16.58 5.93 0.44
CA SER A 170 17.44 5.09 1.29
C SER A 170 16.70 3.83 1.73
N VAL A 171 17.20 2.69 1.28
CA VAL A 171 16.69 1.36 1.62
C VAL A 171 16.86 1.04 3.11
N LEU A 172 17.96 1.46 3.74
CA LEU A 172 18.22 1.24 5.17
C LEU A 172 17.32 2.11 6.04
N SER A 173 17.08 3.37 5.67
CA SER A 173 16.18 4.27 6.39
C SER A 173 14.78 3.68 6.51
N VAL A 174 14.30 3.08 5.43
CA VAL A 174 13.01 2.39 5.39
C VAL A 174 12.99 1.20 6.36
N THR A 175 14.02 0.36 6.36
CA THR A 175 14.08 -0.79 7.29
C THR A 175 14.16 -0.34 8.74
N LEU A 176 14.94 0.70 9.05
CA LEU A 176 15.05 1.26 10.41
C LEU A 176 13.71 1.85 10.87
N PHE A 177 12.98 2.51 9.97
CA PHE A 177 11.63 3.00 10.26
C PHE A 177 10.67 1.84 10.56
N VAL A 178 10.67 0.79 9.74
CA VAL A 178 9.86 -0.42 9.96
C VAL A 178 10.15 -1.03 11.34
N LEU A 179 11.42 -1.09 11.76
CA LEU A 179 11.78 -1.56 13.10
C LEU A 179 11.28 -0.65 14.22
N ALA A 180 11.35 0.67 14.05
CA ALA A 180 10.86 1.61 15.03
C ALA A 180 9.36 1.44 15.28
N ILE A 181 8.58 1.41 14.19
CA ILE A 181 7.13 1.31 14.26
C ILE A 181 6.64 -0.09 14.64
N ASN A 182 7.39 -1.16 14.34
CA ASN A 182 6.99 -2.55 14.64
C ASN A 182 6.61 -2.77 16.11
N SER A 183 7.22 -2.02 17.03
CA SER A 183 6.90 -2.09 18.46
C SER A 183 5.45 -1.66 18.79
N ILE A 184 4.74 -0.93 17.92
CA ILE A 184 3.32 -0.60 18.14
C ILE A 184 2.45 -1.85 18.18
N LEU A 185 2.83 -2.87 17.40
CA LEU A 185 2.06 -4.10 17.28
C LEU A 185 2.08 -4.91 18.57
N SER A 186 3.08 -4.77 19.44
CA SER A 186 3.12 -5.51 20.71
C SER A 186 2.18 -4.93 21.78
N VAL A 187 1.82 -3.65 21.69
CA VAL A 187 0.94 -2.97 22.68
C VAL A 187 -0.54 -3.19 22.37
N ILE A 188 -0.88 -3.55 21.12
CA ILE A 188 -2.26 -3.81 20.70
C ILE A 188 -2.73 -5.17 21.26
N PRO A 189 -3.86 -5.22 21.99
CA PRO A 189 -4.42 -6.45 22.56
C PRO A 189 -4.61 -7.55 21.51
N GLN A 190 -4.41 -8.81 21.91
CA GLN A 190 -4.59 -9.96 21.01
C GLN A 190 -6.04 -10.16 20.54
N THR A 191 -7.01 -9.60 21.26
CA THR A 191 -8.43 -9.62 20.88
C THR A 191 -8.74 -8.76 19.66
N VAL A 192 -7.83 -7.85 19.29
CA VAL A 192 -7.99 -6.91 18.19
C VAL A 192 -7.10 -7.34 17.03
N GLN A 193 -7.69 -7.48 15.85
CA GLN A 193 -6.94 -7.72 14.62
C GLN A 193 -6.18 -6.45 14.27
N LYS A 194 -4.93 -6.61 13.83
CA LYS A 194 -4.01 -5.50 13.58
C LYS A 194 -3.23 -5.79 12.32
N ASN A 195 -3.15 -4.80 11.45
CA ASN A 195 -2.38 -4.86 10.22
C ASN A 195 -1.60 -3.56 10.09
N LEU A 196 -0.32 -3.68 9.80
CA LEU A 196 0.55 -2.54 9.58
C LEU A 196 1.15 -2.63 8.18
N TYR A 197 1.09 -1.53 7.45
CA TYR A 197 1.80 -1.36 6.20
C TYR A 197 2.59 -0.07 6.27
N VAL A 198 3.86 -0.17 6.67
CA VAL A 198 4.73 1.01 6.84
C VAL A 198 4.13 1.95 7.90
N ASP A 199 3.58 3.10 7.51
CA ASP A 199 2.92 4.11 8.33
C ASP A 199 1.40 3.93 8.41
N ASP A 200 0.80 3.16 7.50
CA ASP A 200 -0.63 2.84 7.51
C ASP A 200 -0.92 1.75 8.54
N LEU A 201 -1.33 2.16 9.75
CA LEU A 201 -1.83 1.27 10.79
C LEU A 201 -3.33 1.10 10.68
N HIS A 202 -3.78 -0.15 10.67
CA HIS A 202 -5.18 -0.54 10.72
C HIS A 202 -5.42 -1.48 11.89
N ILE A 203 -6.51 -1.25 12.63
CA ILE A 203 -7.02 -2.20 13.62
C ILE A 203 -8.48 -2.51 13.33
N SER A 204 -8.89 -3.75 13.59
CA SER A 204 -10.27 -4.20 13.48
C SER A 204 -10.69 -5.07 14.65
N CYS A 205 -11.94 -4.94 15.06
CA CYS A 205 -12.56 -5.80 16.06
C CYS A 205 -13.94 -6.21 15.56
N TYR A 206 -14.32 -7.47 15.79
CA TYR A 206 -15.64 -7.97 15.46
C TYR A 206 -16.29 -8.66 16.65
N ALA A 207 -17.55 -8.34 16.91
CA ALA A 207 -18.36 -8.99 17.93
C ALA A 207 -19.85 -8.84 17.65
N ARG A 208 -20.68 -9.57 18.42
CA ARG A 208 -22.14 -9.40 18.38
C ARG A 208 -22.60 -8.14 19.09
N ASN A 209 -21.94 -7.78 20.20
CA ASN A 209 -22.29 -6.63 21.02
C ASN A 209 -21.37 -5.45 20.70
N MET A 210 -21.95 -4.29 20.37
CA MET A 210 -21.20 -3.06 20.08
C MET A 210 -20.40 -2.56 21.28
N GLN A 211 -20.95 -2.64 22.49
CA GLN A 211 -20.27 -2.15 23.70
C GLN A 211 -18.94 -2.88 23.97
N LEU A 212 -18.88 -4.17 23.61
CA LEU A 212 -17.64 -4.94 23.73
C LEU A 212 -16.61 -4.47 22.71
N ILE A 213 -17.04 -4.18 21.48
CA ILE A 213 -16.18 -3.64 20.42
C ILE A 213 -15.63 -2.28 20.84
N GLU A 214 -16.50 -1.39 21.34
CA GLU A 214 -16.10 -0.07 21.85
C GLU A 214 -15.06 -0.18 22.95
N ARG A 215 -15.28 -1.01 23.97
CA ARG A 215 -14.32 -1.20 25.06
C ARG A 215 -12.97 -1.73 24.57
N GLN A 216 -12.98 -2.74 23.70
CA GLN A 216 -11.75 -3.34 23.17
C GLN A 216 -10.99 -2.39 22.26
N LEU A 217 -11.69 -1.69 21.36
CA LEU A 217 -11.06 -0.71 20.47
C LEU A 217 -10.58 0.51 21.25
N GLN A 218 -11.34 1.03 22.21
CA GLN A 218 -10.91 2.16 23.03
C GLN A 218 -9.67 1.81 23.86
N THR A 219 -9.60 0.60 24.42
CA THR A 219 -8.40 0.11 25.11
C THR A 219 -7.21 0.05 24.15
N ALA A 220 -7.39 -0.48 22.93
CA ALA A 220 -6.34 -0.52 21.91
C ALA A 220 -5.90 0.89 21.48
N ILE A 221 -6.84 1.84 21.31
CA ILE A 221 -6.55 3.23 20.97
C ILE A 221 -5.73 3.90 22.08
N ASN A 222 -6.13 3.73 23.35
CA ASN A 222 -5.42 4.31 24.48
C ASN A 222 -3.98 3.80 24.56
N ASN A 223 -3.79 2.48 24.40
CA ASN A 223 -2.48 1.85 24.33
C ASN A 223 -1.62 2.39 23.18
N ILE A 224 -2.21 2.59 22.00
CA ILE A 224 -1.54 3.17 20.84
C ILE A 224 -1.13 4.62 21.11
N VAL A 225 -1.99 5.42 21.75
CA VAL A 225 -1.70 6.82 22.10
C VAL A 225 -0.56 6.90 23.11
N GLU A 226 -0.57 6.08 24.15
CA GLU A 226 0.51 6.01 25.14
C GLU A 226 1.85 5.63 24.48
N TRP A 227 1.83 4.59 23.64
CA TRP A 227 2.99 4.19 22.85
C TRP A 227 3.49 5.33 21.93
N SER A 228 2.56 6.04 21.29
CA SER A 228 2.86 7.14 20.38
C SER A 228 3.60 8.26 21.11
N ASN A 229 3.09 8.65 22.29
CA ASN A 229 3.70 9.67 23.15
C ASN A 229 5.09 9.25 23.63
N LYS A 230 5.26 7.98 24.03
CA LYS A 230 6.56 7.45 24.51
C LYS A 230 7.63 7.41 23.43
N ASN A 231 7.24 7.12 22.19
CA ASN A 231 8.16 6.98 21.06
C ASN A 231 8.29 8.25 20.18
N GLY A 232 7.61 9.33 20.54
CA GLY A 232 7.66 10.61 19.81
C GLY A 232 6.85 10.64 18.50
N PHE A 233 5.97 9.67 18.29
CA PHE A 233 5.04 9.69 17.15
C PHE A 233 3.84 10.58 17.46
N THR A 234 3.13 11.00 16.42
CA THR A 234 1.90 11.78 16.58
C THR A 234 0.87 11.31 15.58
N ILE A 235 -0.30 10.95 16.09
CA ILE A 235 -1.40 10.44 15.29
C ILE A 235 -2.36 11.59 14.99
N SER A 236 -2.72 11.74 13.72
CA SER A 236 -3.60 12.81 13.27
C SER A 236 -5.07 12.45 13.48
N ALA A 237 -5.66 12.86 14.60
CA ALA A 237 -7.06 12.54 14.92
C ALA A 237 -8.07 12.96 13.85
N GLN A 238 -7.81 14.07 13.15
CA GLN A 238 -8.69 14.56 12.08
C GLN A 238 -8.70 13.67 10.82
N LYS A 239 -7.63 12.90 10.60
CA LYS A 239 -7.47 12.04 9.43
C LYS A 239 -7.69 10.57 9.75
N THR A 240 -7.63 10.20 11.03
CA THR A 240 -8.05 8.89 11.50
C THR A 240 -9.54 8.71 11.21
N ILE A 241 -9.87 7.63 10.51
CA ILE A 241 -11.24 7.36 10.05
C ILE A 241 -11.65 5.96 10.52
N GLY A 242 -12.89 5.85 10.98
CA GLY A 242 -13.54 4.58 11.30
C GLY A 242 -14.49 4.15 10.17
N ILE A 243 -14.62 2.85 9.96
CA ILE A 243 -15.72 2.26 9.19
C ILE A 243 -16.38 1.19 10.04
N HIS A 244 -17.71 1.27 10.12
CA HIS A 244 -18.54 0.21 10.69
C HIS A 244 -19.12 -0.66 9.58
N PHE A 245 -18.67 -1.91 9.50
CA PHE A 245 -19.19 -2.91 8.59
C PHE A 245 -20.31 -3.71 9.27
N CYS A 246 -21.52 -3.61 8.72
CA CYS A 246 -22.67 -4.41 9.17
C CYS A 246 -23.68 -4.64 8.04
N LYS A 247 -24.26 -5.85 7.96
CA LYS A 247 -25.36 -6.17 7.04
C LYS A 247 -26.76 -5.87 7.62
N ARG A 248 -26.87 -5.58 8.92
CA ARG A 248 -28.16 -5.28 9.56
C ARG A 248 -28.54 -3.81 9.29
N PRO A 249 -29.82 -3.51 9.03
CA PRO A 249 -30.28 -2.12 8.91
C PRO A 249 -30.24 -1.41 10.26
N LEU A 250 -29.89 -0.12 10.24
CA LEU A 250 -29.82 0.83 11.37
C LEU A 250 -29.16 0.28 12.64
N HIS A 251 -27.87 0.54 12.79
CA HIS A 251 -27.19 0.49 14.09
C HIS A 251 -26.39 1.78 14.24
N PRO A 252 -26.38 2.42 15.42
CA PRO A 252 -25.52 3.57 15.67
C PRO A 252 -24.06 3.15 15.50
N ASP A 253 -23.25 4.06 14.95
CA ASP A 253 -21.81 3.90 14.91
C ASP A 253 -21.25 4.03 16.35
N PRO A 254 -20.13 3.35 16.66
CA PRO A 254 -19.57 3.40 18.00
C PRO A 254 -18.93 4.75 18.32
N GLU A 255 -19.01 5.17 19.58
CA GLU A 255 -18.38 6.40 20.05
C GLU A 255 -16.94 6.11 20.51
N LEU A 256 -15.98 6.39 19.64
CA LEU A 256 -14.55 6.21 19.92
C LEU A 256 -13.83 7.54 19.98
N LEU A 257 -12.93 7.68 20.97
CA LEU A 257 -12.17 8.90 21.23
C LEU A 257 -10.68 8.66 20.99
N LEU A 258 -10.06 9.49 20.16
CA LEU A 258 -8.61 9.56 19.98
C LEU A 258 -8.10 10.85 20.61
N SER A 259 -7.43 10.74 21.75
CA SER A 259 -6.93 11.90 22.53
C SER A 259 -8.03 12.93 22.85
N GLY A 260 -9.23 12.45 23.20
CA GLY A 260 -10.40 13.29 23.50
C GLY A 260 -11.17 13.80 22.27
N VAL A 261 -10.75 13.46 21.05
CA VAL A 261 -11.44 13.83 19.80
C VAL A 261 -12.21 12.63 19.26
N HIS A 262 -13.49 12.81 18.92
CA HIS A 262 -14.29 11.74 18.31
C HIS A 262 -13.75 11.32 16.94
N ILE A 263 -13.57 10.02 16.76
CA ILE A 263 -13.18 9.43 15.46
C ILE A 263 -14.39 9.54 14.51
N ARG A 264 -14.13 10.05 13.31
CA ARG A 264 -15.18 10.20 12.28
C ARG A 264 -15.44 8.86 11.60
N PHE A 265 -16.70 8.46 11.56
CA PHE A 265 -17.14 7.29 10.81
C PHE A 265 -17.54 7.68 9.39
N GLN A 266 -17.12 6.90 8.40
CA GLN A 266 -17.46 7.08 6.99
C GLN A 266 -17.95 5.77 6.40
N ASP A 267 -18.87 5.85 5.43
CA ASP A 267 -19.39 4.67 4.74
C ASP A 267 -18.40 4.08 3.73
N ASN A 268 -17.47 4.90 3.23
CA ASN A 268 -16.48 4.49 2.25
C ASN A 268 -15.10 5.05 2.62
N TYR A 269 -14.05 4.24 2.54
CA TYR A 269 -12.67 4.69 2.76
C TYR A 269 -11.71 4.03 1.79
N LYS A 270 -10.67 4.77 1.40
CA LYS A 270 -9.61 4.27 0.52
C LYS A 270 -8.43 3.78 1.35
N PHE A 271 -8.26 2.47 1.44
CA PHE A 271 -7.15 1.82 2.13
C PHE A 271 -6.22 1.13 1.12
N LEU A 272 -4.92 1.40 1.18
CA LEU A 272 -3.88 0.84 0.28
C LEU A 272 -4.25 0.84 -1.21
N GLY A 273 -4.99 1.87 -1.67
CA GLY A 273 -5.39 2.02 -3.07
C GLY A 273 -6.79 1.49 -3.43
N ILE A 274 -7.42 0.67 -2.58
CA ILE A 274 -8.77 0.11 -2.79
C ILE A 274 -9.79 0.86 -1.94
N VAL A 275 -11.00 1.06 -2.47
CA VAL A 275 -12.09 1.72 -1.72
C VAL A 275 -13.00 0.64 -1.14
N PHE A 276 -13.05 0.54 0.18
CA PHE A 276 -13.98 -0.31 0.89
C PHE A 276 -15.24 0.46 1.23
N ASP A 277 -16.40 -0.16 0.99
CA ASP A 277 -17.70 0.36 1.37
C ASP A 277 -18.30 -0.47 2.52
N LYS A 278 -19.18 0.13 3.33
CA LYS A 278 -19.87 -0.48 4.48
C LYS A 278 -20.47 -1.87 4.19
N ARG A 279 -20.87 -2.13 2.94
CA ARG A 279 -21.50 -3.39 2.50
C ARG A 279 -20.58 -4.30 1.69
N LEU A 280 -19.31 -3.93 1.49
CA LEU A 280 -18.32 -4.67 0.70
C LEU A 280 -18.80 -4.98 -0.73
N THR A 281 -19.50 -4.04 -1.37
CA THR A 281 -19.96 -4.13 -2.76
C THR A 281 -18.90 -3.73 -3.77
N PHE A 282 -17.87 -2.97 -3.35
CA PHE A 282 -16.82 -2.37 -4.17
C PHE A 282 -17.30 -1.48 -5.32
N LEU A 283 -18.58 -1.09 -5.33
CA LEU A 283 -19.15 -0.17 -6.31
C LEU A 283 -18.38 1.15 -6.46
N PRO A 284 -18.10 1.91 -5.37
CA PRO A 284 -17.36 3.16 -5.49
C PRO A 284 -15.93 2.93 -6.00
N HIS A 285 -15.30 1.82 -5.62
CA HIS A 285 -13.99 1.44 -6.12
C HIS A 285 -14.01 1.23 -7.63
N ILE A 286 -14.89 0.35 -8.13
CA ILE A 286 -15.02 0.03 -9.55
C ILE A 286 -15.35 1.27 -10.38
N ALA A 287 -16.22 2.16 -9.89
CA ALA A 287 -16.54 3.42 -10.55
C ALA A 287 -15.32 4.33 -10.67
N SER A 288 -14.55 4.49 -9.59
CA SER A 288 -13.33 5.30 -9.59
C SER A 288 -12.23 4.71 -10.48
N LEU A 289 -12.08 3.38 -10.47
CA LEU A 289 -11.12 2.65 -11.30
C LEU A 289 -11.47 2.78 -12.78
N ARG A 290 -12.75 2.62 -13.14
CA ARG A 290 -13.24 2.85 -14.50
C ARG A 290 -12.92 4.26 -14.99
N LYS A 291 -13.18 5.28 -14.16
CA LYS A 291 -12.89 6.69 -14.53
C LYS A 291 -11.39 6.91 -14.80
N ARG A 292 -10.51 6.30 -13.99
CA ARG A 292 -9.06 6.33 -14.21
C ARG A 292 -8.67 5.61 -15.50
N CYS A 293 -9.17 4.41 -15.73
CA CYS A 293 -8.88 3.64 -16.93
C CYS A 293 -9.36 4.35 -18.20
N LEU A 294 -10.53 5.01 -18.17
CA LEU A 294 -11.02 5.81 -19.30
C LEU A 294 -10.11 7.01 -19.63
N ARG A 295 -9.53 7.66 -18.62
CA ARG A 295 -8.54 8.73 -18.84
C ARG A 295 -7.28 8.18 -19.53
N SER A 296 -6.75 7.05 -19.05
CA SER A 296 -5.61 6.39 -19.69
C SER A 296 -5.94 5.86 -21.09
N LEU A 297 -7.19 5.47 -21.33
CA LEU A 297 -7.66 5.05 -22.64
C LEU A 297 -7.65 6.21 -23.64
N ASN A 298 -7.88 7.44 -23.21
CA ASN A 298 -7.72 8.60 -24.10
C ASN A 298 -6.26 8.78 -24.55
N ILE A 299 -5.28 8.51 -23.68
CA ILE A 299 -3.85 8.49 -24.05
C ILE A 299 -3.59 7.39 -25.09
N LEU A 300 -4.19 6.22 -24.90
CA LEU A 300 -4.06 5.13 -25.88
C LEU A 300 -4.70 5.51 -27.23
N ARG A 301 -5.83 6.23 -27.22
CA ARG A 301 -6.48 6.74 -28.45
C ARG A 301 -5.60 7.74 -29.20
N THR A 302 -4.92 8.64 -28.49
CA THR A 302 -4.02 9.60 -29.12
C THR A 302 -2.81 8.89 -29.76
N LEU A 303 -2.34 7.81 -29.14
CA LEU A 303 -1.22 7.01 -29.66
C LEU A 303 -1.63 6.04 -30.78
N SER A 304 -2.92 5.69 -30.88
CA SER A 304 -3.44 4.75 -31.88
C SER A 304 -3.90 5.43 -33.18
N ASN A 305 -3.39 6.63 -33.49
CA ASN A 305 -3.78 7.37 -34.69
C ASN A 305 -3.23 6.70 -35.95
N THR A 306 -3.93 6.74 -37.08
CA THR A 306 -3.54 6.00 -38.30
C THR A 306 -2.39 6.66 -39.07
N SER A 307 -2.16 7.96 -38.89
CA SER A 307 -1.13 8.72 -39.61
C SER A 307 0.22 8.82 -38.88
N TRP A 308 0.19 8.91 -37.54
CA TRP A 308 1.38 9.08 -36.69
C TRP A 308 1.39 8.15 -35.46
N GLY A 309 0.57 7.09 -35.49
CA GLY A 309 0.40 6.21 -34.34
C GLY A 309 1.53 5.22 -34.14
N ALA A 310 1.57 4.66 -32.93
CA ALA A 310 2.51 3.62 -32.56
C ALA A 310 2.12 2.27 -33.17
N ASP A 311 3.12 1.43 -33.42
CA ASP A 311 2.90 0.04 -33.84
C ASP A 311 2.04 -0.73 -32.81
N ARG A 312 1.31 -1.73 -33.29
CA ARG A 312 0.44 -2.60 -32.49
C ARG A 312 1.16 -3.21 -31.29
N SER A 313 2.41 -3.63 -31.47
CA SER A 313 3.21 -4.20 -30.37
C SER A 313 3.45 -3.18 -29.25
N CYS A 314 3.77 -1.94 -29.62
CA CYS A 314 3.93 -0.82 -28.70
C CYS A 314 2.62 -0.46 -28.01
N LEU A 315 1.51 -0.38 -28.75
CA LEU A 315 0.19 -0.11 -28.18
C LEU A 315 -0.22 -1.18 -27.16
N LEU A 316 0.01 -2.47 -27.47
CA LEU A 316 -0.26 -3.56 -26.53
C LEU A 316 0.63 -3.48 -25.28
N ARG A 317 1.90 -3.06 -25.42
CA ARG A 317 2.79 -2.84 -24.27
C ARG A 317 2.29 -1.70 -23.39
N VAL A 318 1.89 -0.57 -23.97
CA VAL A 318 1.32 0.57 -23.24
C VAL A 318 0.00 0.19 -22.56
N TYR A 319 -0.86 -0.54 -23.26
CA TYR A 319 -2.10 -1.06 -22.71
C TYR A 319 -1.83 -1.96 -21.48
N ARG A 320 -0.89 -2.92 -21.60
CA ARG A 320 -0.53 -3.82 -20.50
C ARG A 320 0.09 -3.07 -19.31
N SER A 321 0.97 -2.10 -19.57
CA SER A 321 1.69 -1.39 -18.52
C SER A 321 0.87 -0.33 -17.80
N VAL A 322 -0.12 0.27 -18.47
CA VAL A 322 -0.93 1.37 -17.91
C VAL A 322 -2.33 0.92 -17.52
N ILE A 323 -3.09 0.32 -18.45
CA ILE A 323 -4.50 0.00 -18.21
C ILE A 323 -4.64 -1.35 -17.50
N ARG A 324 -3.99 -2.40 -18.02
CA ARG A 324 -4.09 -3.73 -17.44
C ARG A 324 -3.52 -3.77 -16.02
N SER A 325 -2.34 -3.19 -15.80
CA SER A 325 -1.74 -3.08 -14.46
C SER A 325 -2.64 -2.39 -13.43
N MET A 326 -3.40 -1.36 -13.82
CA MET A 326 -4.36 -0.70 -12.94
C MET A 326 -5.54 -1.60 -12.58
N ILE A 327 -6.01 -2.43 -13.52
CA ILE A 327 -7.10 -3.40 -13.30
C ILE A 327 -6.59 -4.64 -12.55
N ASP A 328 -5.35 -5.04 -12.76
CA ASP A 328 -4.79 -6.21 -12.08
C ASP A 328 -4.54 -5.89 -10.58
N TYR A 329 -4.16 -4.64 -10.26
CA TYR A 329 -3.96 -4.20 -8.87
C TYR A 329 -5.25 -4.29 -8.04
N GLY A 330 -5.26 -5.16 -7.03
CA GLY A 330 -6.38 -5.34 -6.12
C GLY A 330 -7.51 -6.24 -6.65
N SER A 331 -7.36 -6.80 -7.85
CA SER A 331 -8.34 -7.70 -8.47
C SER A 331 -8.69 -8.91 -7.61
N VAL A 332 -7.72 -9.42 -6.84
CA VAL A 332 -7.92 -10.53 -5.88
C VAL A 332 -8.92 -10.14 -4.77
N VAL A 333 -8.96 -8.86 -4.39
CA VAL A 333 -9.79 -8.33 -3.31
C VAL A 333 -11.18 -7.97 -3.83
N TYR A 334 -11.25 -7.12 -4.86
CA TYR A 334 -12.55 -6.67 -5.39
C TYR A 334 -13.18 -7.66 -6.38
N GLY A 335 -12.47 -8.72 -6.78
CA GLY A 335 -12.98 -9.77 -7.66
C GLY A 335 -14.17 -10.53 -7.07
N SER A 336 -14.38 -10.45 -5.75
CA SER A 336 -15.57 -10.95 -5.06
C SER A 336 -16.83 -10.10 -5.32
N ALA A 337 -16.70 -8.92 -5.93
CA ALA A 337 -17.83 -8.07 -6.27
C ALA A 337 -18.78 -8.73 -7.27
N ARG A 338 -20.03 -8.25 -7.31
CA ARG A 338 -21.05 -8.77 -8.21
C ARG A 338 -20.59 -8.70 -9.67
N HIS A 339 -20.77 -9.79 -10.42
CA HIS A 339 -20.36 -9.87 -11.84
C HIS A 339 -20.89 -8.71 -12.71
N SER A 340 -22.10 -8.22 -12.45
CA SER A 340 -22.66 -7.07 -13.19
C SER A 340 -21.85 -5.77 -13.00
N TYR A 341 -21.17 -5.61 -11.87
CA TYR A 341 -20.29 -4.48 -11.60
C TYR A 341 -18.93 -4.68 -12.28
N LEU A 342 -18.37 -5.89 -12.22
CA LEU A 342 -17.10 -6.24 -12.89
C LEU A 342 -17.18 -6.10 -14.42
N LYS A 343 -18.32 -6.45 -15.04
CA LYS A 343 -18.57 -6.24 -16.48
C LYS A 343 -18.33 -4.80 -16.95
N ARG A 344 -18.42 -3.81 -16.05
CA ARG A 344 -18.13 -2.40 -16.37
C ARG A 344 -16.65 -2.16 -16.67
N LEU A 345 -15.74 -2.97 -16.11
CA LEU A 345 -14.30 -2.92 -16.38
C LEU A 345 -13.96 -3.69 -17.65
N ASP A 346 -14.62 -4.82 -17.92
CA ASP A 346 -14.46 -5.60 -19.16
C ASP A 346 -14.74 -4.75 -20.40
N TYR A 347 -15.72 -3.84 -20.33
CA TYR A 347 -15.99 -2.89 -21.41
C TYR A 347 -14.76 -2.02 -21.73
N VAL A 348 -14.06 -1.51 -20.72
CA VAL A 348 -12.86 -0.69 -20.90
C VAL A 348 -11.71 -1.53 -21.44
N HIS A 349 -11.55 -2.75 -20.91
CA HIS A 349 -10.58 -3.73 -21.39
C HIS A 349 -10.76 -4.04 -22.88
N HIS A 350 -11.97 -4.40 -23.30
CA HIS A 350 -12.31 -4.67 -24.71
C HIS A 350 -12.18 -3.44 -25.60
N GLN A 351 -12.50 -2.26 -25.09
CA GLN A 351 -12.30 -1.02 -25.83
C GLN A 351 -10.81 -0.72 -26.08
N ALA A 352 -9.97 -0.91 -25.07
CA ALA A 352 -8.53 -0.70 -25.21
C ALA A 352 -7.90 -1.70 -26.19
N LEU A 353 -8.30 -2.98 -26.13
CA LEU A 353 -7.83 -3.99 -27.08
C LEU A 353 -8.28 -3.69 -28.51
N ARG A 354 -9.53 -3.26 -28.73
CA ARG A 354 -9.97 -2.85 -30.07
C ARG A 354 -9.12 -1.73 -30.65
N LEU A 355 -8.75 -0.73 -29.85
CA LEU A 355 -7.85 0.35 -30.27
C LEU A 355 -6.45 -0.16 -30.61
N CYS A 356 -5.90 -1.07 -29.80
CA CYS A 356 -4.57 -1.65 -30.08
C CYS A 356 -4.56 -2.51 -31.35
N LEU A 357 -5.68 -3.19 -31.64
CA LEU A 357 -5.79 -4.15 -32.73
C LEU A 357 -6.32 -3.55 -34.03
N GLY A 358 -6.83 -2.31 -34.00
CA GLY A 358 -7.55 -1.70 -35.13
C GLY A 358 -8.87 -2.40 -35.47
N ALA A 359 -9.43 -3.18 -34.55
CA ALA A 359 -10.56 -4.06 -34.82
C ALA A 359 -11.91 -3.34 -34.78
N PHE A 360 -12.79 -3.66 -35.74
CA PHE A 360 -14.14 -3.10 -35.81
C PHE A 360 -14.99 -3.41 -34.57
N ARG A 361 -15.94 -2.51 -34.26
CA ARG A 361 -16.76 -2.52 -33.03
C ARG A 361 -17.54 -3.83 -32.83
N HIS A 362 -17.84 -4.56 -33.91
CA HIS A 362 -18.66 -5.77 -33.94
C HIS A 362 -17.88 -7.10 -34.01
N LEU A 363 -16.57 -7.10 -34.26
CA LEU A 363 -15.83 -8.32 -34.65
C LEU A 363 -15.14 -9.08 -33.50
N LEU A 364 -15.31 -8.66 -32.25
CA LEU A 364 -14.72 -9.32 -31.09
C LEU A 364 -15.83 -9.90 -30.21
N TYR A 365 -16.33 -11.09 -30.58
CA TYR A 365 -17.06 -11.89 -29.61
C TYR A 365 -16.36 -13.17 -29.17
N LEU A 366 -15.73 -14.01 -30.00
CA LEU A 366 -15.29 -15.33 -29.46
C LEU A 366 -13.93 -15.90 -29.92
N VAL A 367 -13.40 -15.55 -31.10
CA VAL A 367 -12.29 -16.36 -31.67
C VAL A 367 -10.89 -15.77 -31.44
N TYR A 368 -10.73 -14.45 -31.35
CA TYR A 368 -9.39 -13.82 -31.32
C TYR A 368 -8.79 -13.62 -29.91
N MET A 369 -9.63 -13.52 -28.87
CA MET A 369 -9.17 -13.35 -27.48
C MET A 369 -8.45 -14.59 -26.95
N ARG A 370 -8.90 -15.80 -27.34
CA ARG A 370 -8.31 -17.08 -26.89
C ARG A 370 -6.88 -17.28 -27.40
N ARG A 371 -6.55 -16.75 -28.59
CA ARG A 371 -5.22 -16.89 -29.22
C ARG A 371 -4.20 -15.89 -28.69
N LEU A 372 -4.61 -14.69 -28.29
CA LEU A 372 -3.71 -13.66 -27.74
C LEU A 372 -3.39 -13.84 -26.25
N LEU A 373 -4.20 -14.64 -25.52
CA LEU A 373 -3.97 -14.98 -24.11
C LEU A 373 -3.03 -16.19 -23.91
N ASN A 374 -2.76 -16.99 -24.95
CA ASN A 374 -2.00 -18.25 -24.83
C ASN A 374 -0.49 -18.16 -25.07
N HIS A 375 0.08 -16.98 -25.38
CA HIS A 375 1.54 -16.84 -25.40
C HIS A 375 2.05 -16.33 -24.05
N HIS A 376 2.41 -17.31 -23.21
CA HIS A 376 3.29 -17.26 -22.03
C HIS A 376 3.22 -16.00 -21.15
N TYR A 377 2.55 -16.12 -20.00
CA TYR A 377 3.14 -16.15 -18.64
C TYR A 377 2.00 -15.96 -17.61
N HIS A 378 1.87 -16.94 -16.69
CA HIS A 378 1.04 -16.98 -15.47
C HIS A 378 -0.40 -16.43 -15.55
N LEU A 379 -1.28 -17.19 -16.20
CA LEU A 379 -2.73 -17.10 -16.07
C LEU A 379 -3.33 -18.43 -15.56
N GLU A 380 -2.55 -19.25 -14.87
CA GLU A 380 -3.01 -20.53 -14.32
C GLU A 380 -3.60 -20.42 -12.90
N GLU A 381 -3.36 -19.34 -12.14
CA GLU A 381 -3.93 -19.21 -10.78
C GLU A 381 -5.24 -18.42 -10.69
N ILE A 382 -5.67 -17.75 -11.77
CA ILE A 382 -6.98 -17.08 -11.83
C ILE A 382 -8.09 -18.03 -12.32
N ASN A 383 -7.74 -19.23 -12.80
CA ASN A 383 -8.70 -20.23 -13.28
C ASN A 383 -9.25 -21.19 -12.22
N CYS A 384 -8.76 -21.15 -10.97
CA CYS A 384 -9.25 -22.07 -9.93
C CYS A 384 -10.65 -21.76 -9.37
N LEU A 385 -11.23 -20.57 -9.63
CA LEU A 385 -12.64 -20.28 -9.28
C LEU A 385 -13.61 -20.33 -10.46
N PHE A 386 -13.12 -20.44 -11.70
CA PHE A 386 -13.99 -20.53 -12.88
C PHE A 386 -14.38 -21.97 -13.25
N LEU A 387 -13.69 -22.98 -12.71
CA LEU A 387 -13.92 -24.39 -13.04
C LEU A 387 -14.90 -25.14 -12.13
N ILE A 388 -15.25 -24.62 -10.95
CA ILE A 388 -16.13 -25.34 -10.00
C ILE A 388 -17.63 -25.02 -10.25
N THR A 389 -17.96 -23.95 -10.96
CA THR A 389 -19.37 -23.57 -11.23
C THR A 389 -19.88 -24.00 -12.60
N PHE A 390 -19.03 -24.55 -13.48
CA PHE A 390 -19.44 -24.93 -14.85
C PHE A 390 -19.76 -26.43 -15.01
N VAL A 391 -19.51 -27.28 -14.01
CA VAL A 391 -19.74 -28.73 -14.08
C VAL A 391 -21.13 -29.16 -13.59
N PHE A 392 -21.91 -28.29 -12.94
CA PHE A 392 -23.24 -28.66 -12.41
C PHE A 392 -24.46 -28.19 -13.22
N CYS A 393 -24.27 -27.59 -14.40
CA CYS A 393 -25.38 -27.01 -15.19
C CYS A 393 -25.47 -27.50 -16.64
N GLN A 394 -24.97 -28.71 -16.95
CA GLN A 394 -25.02 -29.31 -18.29
C GLN A 394 -25.68 -30.71 -18.36
N THR A 395 -26.57 -31.06 -17.43
CA THR A 395 -27.32 -32.35 -17.48
C THR A 395 -28.81 -32.25 -17.81
N THR A 396 -29.31 -31.11 -18.27
CA THR A 396 -30.75 -30.99 -18.63
C THR A 396 -31.01 -30.10 -19.84
N THR A 397 -30.40 -30.40 -21.00
CA THR A 397 -30.95 -29.97 -22.32
C THR A 397 -30.23 -30.68 -23.48
N ILE A 398 -30.28 -32.01 -23.53
CA ILE A 398 -30.07 -32.77 -24.77
C ILE A 398 -31.16 -33.84 -24.81
N LEU A 399 -32.29 -33.50 -25.42
CA LEU A 399 -33.27 -34.39 -26.04
C LEU A 399 -34.21 -33.48 -26.84
N TYR A 400 -34.53 -33.89 -28.08
CA TYR A 400 -35.28 -33.17 -29.11
C TYR A 400 -34.49 -32.14 -29.90
N VAL A 401 -33.91 -32.56 -31.03
CA VAL A 401 -34.47 -32.35 -32.38
C VAL A 401 -33.79 -33.36 -33.31
N GLY A 402 -34.55 -34.36 -33.73
CA GLY A 402 -34.33 -35.15 -34.94
C GLY A 402 -35.50 -34.91 -35.90
N HIS A 403 -35.28 -35.20 -37.19
CA HIS A 403 -36.10 -34.86 -38.37
C HIS A 403 -35.88 -33.42 -38.88
N TYR A 404 -35.44 -33.13 -40.10
CA TYR A 404 -35.28 -33.90 -41.36
C TYR A 404 -33.95 -33.57 -42.03
#